data_AF-K2DJN2-F1
#
_entry.id   AF-K2DJN2-F1
#
_cell.length_a   1.000
_cell.length_b   1.000
_cell.length_c   1.000
_cell.angle_alpha   90.00
_cell.angle_beta   90.00
_cell.angle_gamma   90.00
#
_symmetry.space_group_name_H-M   'P 1'
#
loop_
_entity.id
_entity.type
_entity.pdbx_description
1 polymer ?
#
loop_
_entity_poly.entity_id
_entity_poly.type
_entity_poly.pdbx_seq_one_letter_code
_entity_poly.pdbx_strand_id
1 'polypeptide(L)'
;MDYYTASEFDRRRVEVPHFNDEHAALSRGKTVINNRHAQGPVAGGLDYVLRVWPNHPGALADMTKYARIKKSENPDKLPIPVKCYFKRAIVFTPNDSHVHFLYAIHLLDFGYNQEAAEQLELAVKLDEQPSINTRYNMGLIYFRLKRYEEARRIAEDVYSHGYELPGLRNLLKRAGKW
;
A
#
# COMPACT_ATOMS: atom_id res chain seq x y z
N MET A 1 -8.85 -9.46 -14.03
CA MET A 1 -8.30 -8.60 -15.09
C MET A 1 -7.09 -7.87 -14.55
N ASP A 2 -6.21 -7.32 -15.39
CA ASP A 2 -5.15 -6.42 -14.95
C ASP A 2 -5.71 -4.99 -14.85
N TYR A 3 -5.54 -4.37 -13.68
CA TYR A 3 -5.97 -3.00 -13.44
C TYR A 3 -5.32 -2.00 -14.41
N TYR A 4 -4.02 -2.13 -14.65
CA TYR A 4 -3.24 -1.14 -15.41
C TYR A 4 -3.59 -1.11 -16.89
N THR A 5 -4.10 -2.21 -17.42
CA THR A 5 -4.55 -2.30 -18.82
C THR A 5 -6.07 -2.15 -18.98
N ALA A 6 -6.83 -2.09 -17.89
CA ALA A 6 -8.28 -1.91 -17.94
C ALA A 6 -8.65 -0.53 -18.51
N SER A 7 -9.71 -0.48 -19.34
CA SER A 7 -10.21 0.79 -19.87
C SER A 7 -10.76 1.68 -18.75
N GLU A 8 -10.79 3.00 -18.97
CA GLU A 8 -11.42 3.92 -17.99
C GLU A 8 -12.89 3.53 -17.74
N PHE A 9 -13.60 3.08 -18.78
CA PHE A 9 -14.97 2.60 -18.66
C PHE A 9 -15.07 1.41 -17.70
N ASP A 10 -14.20 0.40 -17.85
CA ASP A 10 -14.20 -0.76 -16.96
C ASP A 10 -13.81 -0.38 -15.53
N ARG A 11 -12.78 0.49 -15.37
CA ARG A 11 -12.37 1.05 -14.07
C ARG A 11 -13.54 1.69 -13.33
N ARG A 12 -14.22 2.63 -13.99
CA ARG A 12 -15.37 3.35 -13.41
C ARG A 12 -16.51 2.42 -12.99
N ARG A 13 -16.78 1.36 -13.76
CA ARG A 13 -17.88 0.42 -13.45
C ARG A 13 -17.68 -0.33 -12.14
N VAL A 14 -16.43 -0.47 -11.67
CA VAL A 14 -16.11 -1.16 -10.42
C VAL A 14 -15.77 -0.16 -9.32
N GLU A 15 -14.95 0.86 -9.62
CA GLU A 15 -14.50 1.81 -8.60
C GLU A 15 -15.62 2.71 -8.07
N VAL A 16 -16.51 3.18 -8.94
CA VAL A 16 -17.62 4.06 -8.53
C VAL A 16 -18.54 3.39 -7.49
N PRO A 17 -19.02 2.14 -7.69
CA PRO A 17 -19.88 1.49 -6.71
C PRO A 17 -19.15 0.79 -5.54
N HIS A 18 -17.86 0.47 -5.65
CA HIS A 18 -17.19 -0.43 -4.71
C HIS A 18 -15.82 0.04 -4.17
N PHE A 19 -15.35 1.21 -4.60
CA PHE A 19 -14.06 1.74 -4.13
C PHE A 19 -14.12 3.19 -3.65
N ASN A 20 -14.79 4.07 -4.39
CA ASN A 20 -14.65 5.52 -4.16
C ASN A 20 -15.15 5.96 -2.78
N ASP A 21 -16.30 5.46 -2.35
CA ASP A 21 -16.88 5.79 -1.04
C ASP A 21 -16.12 5.09 0.10
N GLU A 22 -15.65 3.86 -0.13
CA GLU A 22 -14.79 3.08 0.76
C GLU A 22 -13.48 3.80 1.03
N HIS A 23 -12.81 4.24 -0.03
CA HIS A 23 -11.58 5.00 0.02
C HIS A 23 -11.79 6.32 0.76
N ALA A 24 -12.86 7.06 0.44
CA ALA A 24 -13.20 8.31 1.10
C ALA A 24 -13.55 8.12 2.59
N ALA A 25 -14.18 7.00 2.95
CA ALA A 25 -14.48 6.66 4.34
C ALA A 25 -13.19 6.35 5.12
N LEU A 26 -12.32 5.49 4.59
CA LEU A 26 -11.04 5.13 5.20
C LEU A 26 -10.11 6.33 5.33
N SER A 27 -10.08 7.22 4.34
CA SER A 27 -9.36 8.49 4.40
C SER A 27 -9.77 9.37 5.59
N ARG A 28 -11.01 9.24 6.07
CA ARG A 28 -11.53 9.89 7.28
C ARG A 28 -11.46 9.01 8.54
N GLY A 29 -10.76 7.88 8.48
CA GLY A 29 -10.65 6.92 9.59
C GLY A 29 -11.93 6.09 9.84
N LYS A 30 -12.93 6.18 8.96
CA LYS A 30 -14.17 5.39 9.08
C LYS A 30 -13.97 4.02 8.46
N THR A 31 -14.51 3.00 9.11
CA THR A 31 -14.42 1.59 8.67
C THR A 31 -15.76 1.01 8.23
N VAL A 32 -16.82 1.82 8.31
CA VAL A 32 -18.19 1.50 7.92
C VAL A 32 -18.74 2.66 7.11
N ILE A 33 -19.48 2.34 6.05
CA ILE A 33 -20.22 3.30 5.22
C ILE A 33 -21.71 3.09 5.48
N ASN A 34 -22.46 4.18 5.46
CA ASN A 34 -23.91 4.15 5.41
C ASN A 34 -24.36 5.32 4.54
N ASN A 35 -24.55 5.07 3.25
CA ASN A 35 -25.03 6.05 2.29
C ASN A 35 -25.91 5.38 1.22
N ARG A 36 -26.33 6.16 0.21
CA ARG A 36 -27.21 5.69 -0.88
C ARG A 36 -26.56 4.67 -1.84
N HIS A 37 -25.24 4.54 -1.82
CA HIS A 37 -24.46 3.69 -2.73
C HIS A 37 -23.94 2.42 -2.05
N ALA A 38 -23.60 2.49 -0.76
CA ALA A 38 -23.04 1.38 0.00
C ALA A 38 -23.44 1.45 1.49
N GLN A 39 -23.64 0.27 2.09
CA GLN A 39 -23.93 0.10 3.52
C GLN A 39 -23.09 -1.07 4.08
N GLY A 40 -22.51 -0.86 5.26
CA GLY A 40 -21.73 -1.88 5.97
C GLY A 40 -20.22 -1.60 5.98
N PRO A 41 -19.39 -2.59 6.38
CA PRO A 41 -17.95 -2.44 6.43
C PRO A 41 -17.35 -2.09 5.07
N VAL A 42 -16.40 -1.15 5.05
CA VAL A 42 -15.68 -0.74 3.82
C VAL A 42 -15.03 -1.93 3.11
N ALA A 43 -14.67 -2.97 3.85
CA ALA A 43 -13.99 -4.14 3.32
C ALA A 43 -14.83 -4.96 2.32
N GLY A 44 -16.16 -4.83 2.32
CA GLY A 44 -17.01 -5.51 1.34
C GLY A 44 -16.77 -5.01 -0.08
N GLY A 45 -16.76 -3.68 -0.29
CA GLY A 45 -16.44 -3.08 -1.58
C GLY A 45 -14.99 -3.38 -2.00
N LEU A 46 -14.05 -3.26 -1.06
CA LEU A 46 -12.64 -3.56 -1.33
C LEU A 46 -12.41 -5.04 -1.72
N ASP A 47 -13.08 -6.01 -1.08
CA ASP A 47 -13.04 -7.42 -1.48
C ASP A 47 -13.54 -7.58 -2.92
N TYR A 48 -14.66 -6.94 -3.27
CA TYR A 48 -15.18 -6.98 -4.64
C TYR A 48 -14.15 -6.47 -5.65
N VAL A 49 -13.55 -5.29 -5.41
CA VAL A 49 -12.53 -4.70 -6.27
C VAL A 49 -11.35 -5.66 -6.45
N LEU A 50 -10.84 -6.24 -5.35
CA LEU A 50 -9.69 -7.15 -5.36
C LEU A 50 -10.00 -8.54 -5.97
N ARG A 51 -11.28 -8.92 -6.09
CA ARG A 51 -11.67 -10.09 -6.89
C ARG A 51 -11.65 -9.81 -8.38
N VAL A 52 -12.04 -8.60 -8.81
CA VAL A 52 -12.02 -8.20 -10.22
C VAL A 52 -10.59 -7.90 -10.68
N TRP A 53 -9.84 -7.14 -9.87
CA TRP A 53 -8.46 -6.72 -10.11
C TRP A 53 -7.59 -7.02 -8.88
N PRO A 54 -6.95 -8.20 -8.84
CA PRO A 54 -6.06 -8.56 -7.73
C PRO A 54 -4.92 -7.56 -7.51
N ASN A 55 -4.46 -6.90 -8.58
CA ASN A 55 -3.38 -5.92 -8.55
C ASN A 55 -3.86 -4.46 -8.45
N HIS A 56 -5.11 -4.20 -8.04
CA HIS A 56 -5.58 -2.82 -7.86
C HIS A 56 -4.84 -2.14 -6.68
N PRO A 57 -3.97 -1.14 -6.93
CA PRO A 57 -3.08 -0.60 -5.90
C PRO A 57 -3.83 0.12 -4.79
N GLY A 58 -4.88 0.89 -5.14
CA GLY A 58 -5.71 1.62 -4.16
C GLY A 58 -6.40 0.67 -3.17
N ALA A 59 -7.14 -0.32 -3.65
CA ALA A 59 -7.81 -1.32 -2.83
C ALA A 59 -6.86 -2.15 -1.95
N LEU A 60 -5.66 -2.53 -2.45
CA LEU A 60 -4.65 -3.20 -1.62
C LEU A 60 -4.15 -2.30 -0.48
N ALA A 61 -3.88 -1.02 -0.77
CA ALA A 61 -3.48 -0.04 0.22
C ALA A 61 -4.58 0.20 1.27
N ASP A 62 -5.83 0.32 0.83
CA ASP A 62 -6.98 0.54 1.70
C ASP A 62 -7.33 -0.68 2.55
N MET A 63 -7.18 -1.90 2.01
CA MET A 63 -7.36 -3.12 2.78
C MET A 63 -6.28 -3.23 3.88
N THR A 64 -5.05 -2.82 3.58
CA THR A 64 -3.97 -2.71 4.58
C THR A 64 -4.30 -1.67 5.65
N LYS A 65 -4.78 -0.49 5.24
CA LYS A 65 -5.19 0.57 6.16
C LYS A 65 -6.34 0.14 7.06
N TYR A 66 -7.33 -0.54 6.52
CA TYR A 66 -8.45 -1.11 7.26
C TYR A 66 -7.98 -2.14 8.30
N ALA A 67 -7.12 -3.08 7.89
CA ALA A 67 -6.49 -4.05 8.78
C ALA A 67 -5.73 -3.37 9.92
N ARG A 68 -4.96 -2.32 9.62
CA ARG A 68 -4.24 -1.52 10.62
C ARG A 68 -5.19 -0.82 11.60
N ILE A 69 -6.25 -0.18 11.13
CA ILE A 69 -7.26 0.47 12.01
C ILE A 69 -7.90 -0.57 12.93
N LYS A 70 -8.22 -1.74 12.40
CA LYS A 70 -8.83 -2.87 13.12
C LYS A 70 -7.83 -3.68 13.94
N LYS A 71 -6.52 -3.42 13.80
CA LYS A 71 -5.41 -4.12 14.46
C LYS A 71 -5.50 -5.65 14.31
N SER A 72 -5.85 -6.14 13.13
CA SER A 72 -6.00 -7.56 12.84
C SER A 72 -5.62 -7.87 11.39
N GLU A 73 -4.90 -8.97 11.17
CA GLU A 73 -4.59 -9.49 9.83
C GLU A 73 -5.82 -10.11 9.14
N ASN A 74 -6.84 -10.47 9.92
CA ASN A 74 -8.14 -10.92 9.46
C ASN A 74 -9.26 -10.11 10.16
N PRO A 75 -9.38 -8.81 9.86
CA PRO A 75 -10.35 -7.94 10.50
C PRO A 75 -11.78 -8.41 10.23
N ASP A 76 -12.70 -8.29 11.18
CA ASP A 76 -14.12 -8.64 11.01
C ASP A 76 -14.39 -10.05 10.41
N LYS A 77 -13.43 -10.98 10.54
CA LYS A 77 -13.46 -12.32 9.95
C LYS A 77 -13.75 -12.29 8.44
N LEU A 78 -13.00 -11.47 7.69
CA LEU A 78 -13.09 -11.45 6.25
C LEU A 78 -13.00 -12.87 5.67
N PRO A 79 -13.75 -13.16 4.58
CA PRO A 79 -13.65 -14.44 3.89
C PRO A 79 -12.22 -14.73 3.38
N ILE A 80 -11.47 -13.66 3.08
CA ILE A 80 -10.10 -13.71 2.60
C ILE A 80 -9.25 -12.82 3.53
N PRO A 81 -8.27 -13.37 4.27
CA PRO A 81 -7.34 -12.58 5.08
C PRO A 81 -6.54 -11.60 4.22
N VAL A 82 -6.10 -10.48 4.79
CA VAL A 82 -5.50 -9.39 4.00
C VAL A 82 -4.22 -9.83 3.26
N LYS A 83 -3.38 -10.61 3.95
CA LYS A 83 -2.19 -11.27 3.36
C LYS A 83 -2.52 -12.12 2.12
N CYS A 84 -3.71 -12.71 2.04
CA CYS A 84 -4.11 -13.55 0.90
C CYS A 84 -4.46 -12.72 -0.34
N TYR A 85 -4.92 -11.47 -0.20
CA TYR A 85 -5.06 -10.59 -1.38
C TYR A 85 -3.70 -10.30 -2.02
N PHE A 86 -2.67 -10.01 -1.21
CA PHE A 86 -1.32 -9.82 -1.73
C PHE A 86 -0.75 -11.07 -2.39
N LYS A 87 -0.92 -12.25 -1.78
CA LYS A 87 -0.51 -13.52 -2.41
C LYS A 87 -1.18 -13.71 -3.77
N ARG A 88 -2.49 -13.43 -3.87
CA ARG A 88 -3.22 -13.51 -5.14
C ARG A 88 -2.72 -12.50 -6.17
N ALA A 89 -2.44 -11.26 -5.74
CA ALA A 89 -1.88 -10.21 -6.58
C ALA A 89 -0.52 -10.62 -7.15
N ILE A 90 0.39 -11.13 -6.31
CA ILE A 90 1.73 -11.58 -6.73
C ILE A 90 1.66 -12.78 -7.68
N VAL A 91 0.76 -13.74 -7.44
CA VAL A 91 0.56 -14.86 -8.38
C VAL A 91 0.05 -14.36 -9.74
N PHE A 92 -0.81 -13.35 -9.74
CA PHE A 92 -1.38 -12.78 -10.95
C PHE A 92 -0.40 -11.89 -11.72
N THR A 93 0.33 -11.02 -11.04
CA THR A 93 1.31 -10.07 -11.59
C THR A 93 2.62 -10.09 -10.79
N PRO A 94 3.48 -11.11 -10.98
CA PRO A 94 4.68 -11.31 -10.16
C PRO A 94 5.77 -10.24 -10.35
N ASN A 95 5.67 -9.41 -11.39
CA ASN A 95 6.62 -8.34 -11.69
C ASN A 95 6.04 -6.94 -11.39
N ASP A 96 4.93 -6.87 -10.65
CA ASP A 96 4.29 -5.61 -10.29
C ASP A 96 4.95 -5.00 -9.04
N SER A 97 5.82 -4.01 -9.26
CA SER A 97 6.55 -3.33 -8.20
C SER A 97 5.63 -2.70 -7.15
N HIS A 98 4.44 -2.22 -7.53
CA HIS A 98 3.50 -1.60 -6.60
C HIS A 98 2.88 -2.64 -5.66
N VAL A 99 2.54 -3.83 -6.17
CA VAL A 99 2.04 -4.93 -5.35
C VAL A 99 3.07 -5.35 -4.30
N HIS A 100 4.33 -5.55 -4.70
CA HIS A 100 5.41 -5.88 -3.78
C HIS A 100 5.64 -4.79 -2.73
N PHE A 101 5.64 -3.52 -3.15
CA PHE A 101 5.80 -2.37 -2.26
C PHE A 101 4.66 -2.28 -1.22
N LEU A 102 3.41 -2.41 -1.66
CA LEU A 102 2.25 -2.39 -0.77
C LEU A 102 2.24 -3.59 0.18
N TYR A 103 2.71 -4.76 -0.27
CA TYR A 103 2.83 -5.92 0.60
C TYR A 103 3.90 -5.74 1.67
N ALA A 104 5.03 -5.10 1.33
CA ALA A 104 6.05 -4.72 2.32
C ALA A 104 5.47 -3.80 3.40
N ILE A 105 4.63 -2.83 3.03
CA ILE A 105 3.93 -1.96 3.99
C ILE A 105 3.02 -2.78 4.92
N HIS A 106 2.22 -3.68 4.35
CA HIS A 106 1.34 -4.54 5.13
C HIS A 106 2.14 -5.40 6.12
N LEU A 107 3.18 -6.09 5.65
CA LEU A 107 4.03 -6.94 6.48
C LEU A 107 4.69 -6.15 7.62
N LEU A 108 5.18 -4.94 7.34
CA LEU A 108 5.73 -4.04 8.35
C LEU A 108 4.70 -3.60 9.40
N ASP A 109 3.47 -3.32 8.98
CA ASP A 109 2.39 -2.91 9.90
C ASP A 109 1.99 -4.03 10.87
N PHE A 110 2.29 -5.28 10.52
CA PHE A 110 2.06 -6.47 11.36
C PHE A 110 3.33 -7.12 11.92
N GLY A 111 4.50 -6.49 11.77
CA GLY A 111 5.75 -6.90 12.43
C GLY A 111 6.57 -7.97 11.70
N TYR A 112 6.19 -8.36 10.49
CA TYR A 112 6.95 -9.29 9.63
C TYR A 112 8.09 -8.56 8.91
N ASN A 113 9.07 -8.10 9.69
CA ASN A 113 10.11 -7.19 9.20
C ASN A 113 11.02 -7.82 8.14
N GLN A 114 11.36 -9.11 8.28
CA GLN A 114 12.23 -9.79 7.33
C GLN A 114 11.54 -9.94 5.97
N GLU A 115 10.32 -10.47 5.96
CA GLU A 115 9.54 -10.63 4.74
C GLU A 115 9.22 -9.28 4.11
N ALA A 116 8.98 -8.24 4.92
CA ALA A 116 8.78 -6.89 4.40
C ALA A 116 10.04 -6.35 3.69
N ALA A 117 11.23 -6.63 4.20
CA ALA A 117 12.48 -6.25 3.55
C ALA A 117 12.64 -6.97 2.20
N GLU A 118 12.35 -8.27 2.14
CA GLU A 118 12.41 -9.06 0.90
C GLU A 118 11.44 -8.50 -0.17
N GLN A 119 10.21 -8.17 0.22
CA GLN A 119 9.23 -7.59 -0.70
C GLN A 119 9.62 -6.18 -1.16
N LEU A 120 10.19 -5.36 -0.27
CA LEU A 120 10.68 -4.03 -0.64
C LEU A 120 11.85 -4.12 -1.63
N GLU A 121 12.77 -5.05 -1.43
CA GLU A 121 13.90 -5.27 -2.35
C GLU A 121 13.42 -5.69 -3.74
N LEU A 122 12.42 -6.57 -3.81
CA LEU A 122 11.78 -6.95 -5.07
C LEU A 122 11.12 -5.73 -5.73
N ALA A 123 10.36 -4.93 -4.97
CA ALA A 123 9.74 -3.72 -5.51
C ALA A 123 10.75 -2.74 -6.10
N VAL A 124 11.88 -2.52 -5.40
CA VAL A 124 12.97 -1.64 -5.86
C VAL A 124 13.65 -2.20 -7.10
N LYS A 125 13.84 -3.52 -7.19
CA LYS A 125 14.44 -4.17 -8.37
C LYS A 125 13.53 -4.09 -9.61
N LEU A 126 12.22 -4.15 -9.41
CA LEU A 126 11.22 -4.15 -10.48
C LEU A 126 10.88 -2.74 -10.98
N ASP A 127 11.07 -1.71 -10.15
CA ASP A 127 10.82 -0.31 -10.52
C ASP A 127 12.11 0.38 -10.98
N GLU A 128 12.29 0.48 -12.29
CA GLU A 128 13.49 1.10 -12.88
C GLU A 128 13.51 2.62 -12.70
N GLN A 129 12.34 3.27 -12.59
CA GLN A 129 12.22 4.73 -12.50
C GLN A 129 11.10 5.15 -11.53
N PRO A 130 11.24 4.82 -10.22
CA PRO A 130 10.25 5.18 -9.22
C PRO A 130 10.10 6.70 -9.16
N SER A 131 8.85 7.17 -9.09
CA SER A 131 8.56 8.58 -8.85
C SER A 131 9.27 9.08 -7.58
N ILE A 132 9.59 10.37 -7.49
CA ILE A 132 10.25 10.93 -6.31
C ILE A 132 9.47 10.67 -5.00
N ASN A 133 8.13 10.66 -5.08
CA ASN A 133 7.24 10.29 -3.97
C ASN A 133 7.40 8.81 -3.58
N THR A 134 7.45 7.91 -4.58
CA THR A 134 7.67 6.47 -4.36
C THR A 134 9.02 6.26 -3.69
N ARG A 135 10.10 6.89 -4.19
CA ARG A 135 11.44 6.81 -3.60
C ARG A 135 11.45 7.30 -2.16
N TYR A 136 10.85 8.46 -1.89
CA TYR A 136 10.73 8.98 -0.54
C TYR A 136 10.03 7.99 0.40
N ASN A 137 8.92 7.39 -0.04
CA ASN A 137 8.20 6.40 0.74
C ASN A 137 9.02 5.11 0.95
N MET A 138 9.80 4.66 -0.04
CA MET A 138 10.76 3.56 0.15
C MET A 138 11.78 3.91 1.24
N GLY A 139 12.29 5.14 1.28
CA GLY A 139 13.18 5.62 2.35
C GLY A 139 12.55 5.55 3.74
N LEU A 140 11.27 5.89 3.87
CA LEU A 140 10.52 5.73 5.13
C LEU A 140 10.39 4.26 5.54
N ILE A 141 10.16 3.36 4.59
CA ILE A 141 10.07 1.91 4.85
C ILE A 141 11.44 1.36 5.27
N TYR A 142 12.53 1.71 4.58
CA TYR A 142 13.89 1.35 5.00
C TYR A 142 14.21 1.86 6.42
N PHE A 143 13.80 3.08 6.75
CA PHE A 143 13.95 3.61 8.11
C PHE A 143 13.20 2.75 9.15
N ARG A 144 11.94 2.38 8.87
CA ARG A 144 11.15 1.49 9.75
C ARG A 144 11.80 0.11 9.93
N LEU A 145 12.43 -0.41 8.88
CA LEU A 145 13.22 -1.63 8.90
C LEU A 145 14.58 -1.49 9.61
N LYS A 146 14.91 -0.30 10.14
CA LYS A 146 16.22 0.04 10.71
C LYS A 146 17.39 -0.07 9.73
N ARG A 147 17.10 -0.06 8.43
CA ARG A 147 18.05 -0.01 7.32
C ARG A 147 18.43 1.45 7.04
N TYR A 148 19.13 2.03 8.02
CA TYR A 148 19.35 3.47 8.07
C TYR A 148 20.23 4.00 6.95
N GLU A 149 21.18 3.21 6.46
CA GLU A 149 22.07 3.66 5.39
C GLU A 149 21.34 3.75 4.04
N GLU A 150 20.47 2.79 3.73
CA GLU A 150 19.57 2.84 2.58
C GLU A 150 18.59 4.02 2.68
N ALA A 151 18.00 4.22 3.87
CA ALA A 151 17.10 5.34 4.12
C ALA A 151 17.81 6.70 3.95
N ARG A 152 19.05 6.82 4.42
CA ARG A 152 19.88 8.04 4.31
C ARG A 152 20.24 8.34 2.87
N ARG A 153 20.71 7.34 2.11
CA ARG A 153 21.00 7.49 0.67
C ARG A 153 19.79 7.95 -0.13
N ILE A 154 18.62 7.37 0.14
CA ILE A 154 17.37 7.82 -0.48
C ILE A 154 17.04 9.25 -0.09
N ALA A 155 17.21 9.61 1.18
CA ALA A 155 16.92 10.96 1.65
C ALA A 155 17.82 12.00 0.98
N GLU A 156 19.13 11.77 0.94
CA GLU A 156 20.10 12.63 0.26
C GLU A 156 19.70 12.86 -1.21
N ASP A 157 19.35 11.80 -1.92
CA ASP A 157 18.95 11.88 -3.32
C ASP A 157 17.61 12.62 -3.52
N VAL A 158 16.54 12.26 -2.82
CA VAL A 158 15.24 12.92 -3.07
C VAL A 158 15.30 14.40 -2.71
N TYR A 159 16.10 14.77 -1.71
CA TYR A 159 16.29 16.18 -1.34
C TYR A 159 17.22 16.93 -2.29
N SER A 160 18.18 16.28 -2.96
CA SER A 160 18.97 16.95 -4.01
C SER A 160 18.10 17.34 -5.21
N HIS A 161 16.97 16.65 -5.40
CA HIS A 161 15.96 16.96 -6.43
C HIS A 161 14.87 17.93 -5.94
N GLY A 162 15.08 18.61 -4.80
CA GLY A 162 14.16 19.63 -4.30
C GLY A 162 12.91 19.09 -3.59
N TYR A 163 12.87 17.80 -3.23
CA TYR A 163 11.72 17.28 -2.49
C TYR A 163 11.58 17.95 -1.11
N GLU A 164 10.40 18.48 -0.80
CA GLU A 164 10.26 19.41 0.33
C GLU A 164 9.90 18.73 1.65
N LEU A 165 9.38 17.49 1.64
CA LEU A 165 8.88 16.85 2.86
C LEU A 165 10.03 16.47 3.82
N PRO A 166 10.14 17.09 5.00
CA PRO A 166 11.29 16.90 5.88
C PRO A 166 11.19 15.64 6.75
N GLY A 167 10.11 14.85 6.61
CA GLY A 167 9.78 13.75 7.51
C GLY A 167 10.91 12.72 7.64
N LEU A 168 11.41 12.21 6.51
CA LEU A 168 12.51 11.24 6.49
C LEU A 168 13.80 11.82 7.09
N ARG A 169 14.18 13.06 6.75
CA ARG A 169 15.30 13.78 7.37
C ARG A 169 15.18 13.85 8.88
N ASN A 170 14.01 14.23 9.37
CA ASN A 170 13.76 14.41 10.80
C ASN A 170 13.85 13.07 11.54
N LEU A 171 13.34 11.99 10.95
CA LEU A 171 13.46 10.63 11.50
C LEU A 171 14.92 10.20 11.62
N LEU A 172 15.71 10.37 10.55
CA LEU A 172 17.14 10.04 10.52
C LEU A 172 17.95 10.86 11.53
N LYS A 173 17.70 12.17 11.63
CA LYS A 173 18.35 13.04 12.64
C LYS A 173 18.08 12.57 14.07
N ARG A 174 16.82 12.27 14.39
CA ARG A 174 16.42 11.75 15.73
C ARG A 174 17.09 10.42 16.06
N ALA A 175 17.37 9.60 15.05
CA ALA A 175 18.08 8.33 15.22
C ALA A 175 19.62 8.47 15.24
N GLY A 176 20.17 9.67 15.03
CA GLY A 176 21.62 9.89 14.88
C GLY A 176 22.19 9.25 13.61
N LYS A 177 21.39 9.20 12.54
CA LYS A 177 21.69 8.53 11.26
C LYS A 177 21.54 9.48 10.06
N TRP A 178 21.63 10.79 10.29
CA TRP A 178 21.58 11.81 9.25
C TRP A 178 22.98 12.18 8.78
#